data_AF-A0A9P6ANF1-F1
#
_entry.id   AF-A0A9P6ANF1-F1
#
_cell.length_a   1.000
_cell.length_b   1.000
_cell.length_c   1.000
_cell.angle_alpha   90.00
_cell.angle_beta   90.00
_cell.angle_gamma   90.00
#
_symmetry.space_group_name_H-M   'P 1'
#
loop_
_entity.id
_entity.type
_entity.pdbx_description
1 polymer ?
#
loop_
_entity_poly.entity_id
_entity_poly.type
_entity_poly.pdbx_seq_one_letter_code
_entity_poly.pdbx_strand_id
1 'polypeptide(L)'
;MWGIIQQFGGIPPSDITGRINEPFNRLVMTLDEHHSFDRFDWCLIPDPYHIPPIPHCYMVRVHEKMHGTPVDGTIVTFLDHRDPGDTTHLPDPRFLRLHAAVAGIIHMSGAAEYIAKYLQDLRETRVLATDGGTPIMTLLTVHSLNKV
;
A
#
# COMPACT_ATOMS: atom_id res chain seq x y z
N MET A 1 15.82 6.15 2.87
CA MET A 1 14.47 5.69 3.29
C MET A 1 13.62 6.80 3.88
N TRP A 2 14.13 7.56 4.87
CA TRP A 2 13.46 8.76 5.40
C TRP A 2 12.99 9.73 4.30
N GLY A 3 13.80 9.89 3.25
CA GLY A 3 13.47 10.67 2.06
C GLY A 3 12.24 10.17 1.31
N ILE A 4 12.06 8.87 1.06
CA ILE A 4 10.91 8.36 0.27
C ILE A 4 9.59 8.59 1.01
N ILE A 5 9.58 8.36 2.33
CA ILE A 5 8.41 8.52 3.19
C ILE A 5 7.97 10.00 3.25
N GLN A 6 8.91 10.91 3.47
CA GLN A 6 8.61 12.35 3.46
C GLN A 6 8.26 12.87 2.06
N GLN A 7 8.99 12.42 1.03
CA GLN A 7 8.94 12.97 -0.32
C GLN A 7 7.73 12.46 -1.12
N PHE A 8 7.27 11.22 -0.90
CA PHE A 8 6.16 10.63 -1.66
C PHE A 8 4.90 10.40 -0.83
N GLY A 9 5.03 10.06 0.46
CA GLY A 9 3.87 9.89 1.35
C GLY A 9 3.38 11.21 1.96
N GLY A 10 4.28 12.18 2.18
CA GLY A 10 3.99 13.35 3.00
C GLY A 10 3.66 12.98 4.46
N ILE A 11 4.13 11.82 4.91
CA ILE A 11 3.89 11.30 6.26
C ILE A 11 5.14 11.51 7.11
N PRO A 12 5.06 12.17 8.27
CA PRO A 12 6.16 12.18 9.24
C PRO A 12 6.45 10.74 9.68
N PRO A 13 7.70 10.29 9.73
CA PRO A 13 7.96 8.87 10.06
C PRO A 13 7.55 8.45 11.48
N SER A 14 7.34 9.41 12.39
CA SER A 14 6.70 9.16 13.70
C SER A 14 5.26 8.65 13.57
N ASP A 15 4.52 9.09 12.54
CA ASP A 15 3.16 8.61 12.26
C ASP A 15 3.18 7.16 11.74
N ILE A 16 4.22 6.74 11.03
CA ILE A 16 4.35 5.36 10.52
C ILE A 16 4.58 4.36 11.66
N THR A 17 5.32 4.74 12.70
CA THR A 17 5.62 3.83 13.82
C THR A 17 4.52 3.75 14.87
N GLY A 18 3.62 4.74 14.93
CA GLY A 18 2.58 4.81 15.97
C GLY A 18 1.15 4.62 15.47
N ARG A 19 0.87 4.82 14.18
CA ARG A 19 -0.50 4.92 13.64
C ARG A 19 -0.82 3.94 12.51
N ILE A 20 0.09 3.02 12.22
CA ILE A 20 -0.05 2.08 11.10
C ILE A 20 -1.25 1.12 11.24
N ASN A 21 -1.65 0.83 12.48
CA ASN A 21 -2.74 -0.09 12.80
C ASN A 21 -4.10 0.61 12.98
N GLU A 22 -4.16 1.92 12.78
CA GLU A 22 -5.37 2.70 12.96
C GLU A 22 -6.36 2.49 11.81
N PRO A 23 -7.68 2.70 12.03
CA PRO A 23 -8.72 2.43 11.03
C PRO A 23 -8.51 3.13 9.68
N PHE A 24 -7.91 4.33 9.68
CA PHE A 24 -7.62 5.10 8.46
C PHE A 24 -6.48 4.52 7.60
N ASN A 25 -5.86 3.40 7.99
CA ASN A 25 -4.92 2.65 7.16
C ASN A 25 -5.44 1.24 6.84
N ARG A 26 -6.76 1.01 6.92
CA ARG A 26 -7.37 -0.29 6.61
C ARG A 26 -8.16 -0.23 5.31
N LEU A 27 -7.95 -1.23 4.47
CA LEU A 27 -8.76 -1.52 3.30
C LEU A 27 -9.23 -2.96 3.38
N VAL A 28 -10.51 -3.19 3.12
CA VAL A 28 -11.07 -4.55 2.99
C VAL A 28 -11.25 -4.82 1.51
N MET A 29 -10.78 -5.99 1.07
CA MET A 29 -10.78 -6.43 -0.31
C MET A 29 -11.16 -7.91 -0.36
N THR A 30 -11.51 -8.41 -1.56
CA THR A 30 -11.59 -9.87 -1.74
C THR A 30 -10.21 -10.50 -1.52
N LEU A 31 -10.17 -11.80 -1.25
CA LEU A 31 -8.91 -12.49 -0.93
C LEU A 31 -7.85 -12.32 -2.03
N ASP A 32 -8.26 -12.46 -3.30
CA ASP A 32 -7.34 -12.36 -4.44
C ASP A 32 -6.87 -10.91 -4.68
N GLU A 33 -7.77 -9.92 -4.52
CA GLU A 33 -7.41 -8.50 -4.57
C GLU A 33 -6.46 -8.12 -3.45
N HIS A 34 -6.71 -8.59 -2.23
CA HIS A 34 -5.85 -8.36 -1.08
C HIS A 34 -4.44 -8.94 -1.31
N HIS A 35 -4.37 -10.17 -1.81
CA HIS A 35 -3.09 -10.82 -2.11
C HIS A 35 -2.29 -10.06 -3.17
N SER A 36 -2.93 -9.66 -4.27
CA SER A 36 -2.26 -8.93 -5.36
C SER A 36 -1.91 -7.49 -4.98
N PHE A 37 -2.72 -6.84 -4.13
CA PHE A 37 -2.43 -5.51 -3.60
C PHE A 37 -1.21 -5.52 -2.67
N ASP A 38 -1.11 -6.51 -1.78
CA ASP A 38 0.03 -6.63 -0.87
C ASP A 38 1.35 -6.95 -1.59
N ARG A 39 1.27 -7.66 -2.72
CA ARG A 39 2.41 -7.95 -3.59
C ARG A 39 2.82 -6.77 -4.46
N PHE A 40 2.08 -5.66 -4.39
CA PHE A 40 2.27 -4.49 -5.23
C PHE A 40 2.06 -4.77 -6.73
N ASP A 41 1.28 -5.79 -7.09
CA ASP A 41 0.96 -6.10 -8.49
C ASP A 41 0.11 -4.97 -9.11
N TRP A 42 -0.62 -4.23 -8.28
CA TRP A 42 -1.36 -3.03 -8.62
C TRP A 42 -1.41 -2.05 -7.43
N CYS A 43 -1.73 -0.78 -7.70
CA CYS A 43 -1.89 0.25 -6.68
C CYS A 43 -3.01 1.25 -7.04
N LEU A 44 -3.35 2.13 -6.09
CA LEU A 44 -4.27 3.25 -6.28
C LEU A 44 -3.48 4.55 -6.40
N ILE A 45 -3.59 5.23 -7.53
CA ILE A 45 -2.97 6.55 -7.76
C ILE A 45 -4.04 7.65 -7.80
N PRO A 46 -3.71 8.91 -7.47
CA PRO A 46 -4.66 10.02 -7.63
C PRO A 46 -5.24 10.05 -9.05
N ASP A 47 -6.53 10.35 -9.15
CA ASP A 47 -7.21 10.52 -10.44
C ASP A 47 -6.47 11.56 -11.32
N PRO A 48 -5.89 11.14 -12.47
CA PRO A 48 -5.10 12.02 -13.31
C PRO A 48 -5.94 12.96 -14.18
N TYR A 49 -7.26 12.78 -14.24
CA TYR A 49 -8.16 13.54 -15.12
C TYR A 49 -8.67 14.84 -14.50
N HIS A 50 -8.46 15.06 -13.19
CA HIS A 50 -8.90 16.25 -12.47
C HIS A 50 -7.73 17.02 -11.85
N ILE A 51 -7.71 18.33 -12.06
CA ILE A 51 -6.70 19.25 -11.50
C ILE A 51 -7.44 20.41 -10.81
N PRO A 52 -7.42 20.49 -9.46
CA PRO A 52 -6.74 19.58 -8.52
C PRO A 52 -7.40 18.19 -8.43
N PRO A 53 -6.69 17.15 -7.94
CA PRO A 53 -7.26 15.82 -7.75
C PRO A 53 -8.49 15.84 -6.84
N ILE A 54 -9.50 15.02 -7.19
CA ILE A 54 -10.70 14.86 -6.36
C ILE A 54 -10.32 14.06 -5.10
N PRO A 55 -10.60 14.56 -3.89
CA PRO A 55 -10.34 13.81 -2.65
C PRO A 55 -11.02 12.44 -2.66
N HIS A 56 -10.30 11.42 -2.20
CA HIS A 56 -10.77 10.03 -2.16
C HIS A 56 -11.21 9.43 -3.51
N CYS A 57 -10.80 10.03 -4.63
CA CYS A 57 -10.94 9.49 -5.98
C CYS A 57 -9.57 9.03 -6.51
N TYR A 58 -9.52 7.81 -6.99
CA TYR A 58 -8.29 7.14 -7.42
C TYR A 58 -8.49 6.42 -8.74
N MET A 59 -7.39 6.23 -9.47
CA MET A 59 -7.33 5.33 -10.61
C MET A 59 -6.54 4.08 -10.23
N VAL A 60 -7.06 2.91 -10.60
CA VAL A 60 -6.32 1.65 -10.53
C VAL A 60 -5.15 1.72 -11.51
N ARG A 61 -3.95 1.43 -11.01
CA ARG A 61 -2.75 1.21 -11.82
C ARG A 61 -2.27 -0.22 -11.64
N VAL A 62 -2.33 -1.01 -12.69
CA VAL A 62 -1.76 -2.37 -12.72
C VAL A 62 -0.32 -2.31 -13.20
N HIS A 63 0.60 -2.88 -12.42
CA HIS A 63 2.00 -3.02 -12.78
C HIS A 63 2.29 -4.41 -13.37
N GLU A 64 1.66 -5.44 -12.81
CA GLU A 64 1.79 -6.82 -13.26
C GLU A 64 0.41 -7.49 -13.23
N LYS A 65 0.00 -8.14 -14.33
CA LYS A 65 -1.32 -8.75 -14.43
C LYS A 65 -1.32 -10.14 -13.80
N MET A 66 -1.96 -10.26 -12.64
CA MET A 66 -2.07 -11.48 -11.86
C MET A 66 -3.53 -11.84 -11.56
N HIS A 67 -3.78 -13.03 -11.02
CA HIS A 67 -5.10 -13.34 -10.46
C HIS A 67 -5.42 -12.35 -9.33
N GLY A 68 -6.63 -11.78 -9.36
CA GLY A 68 -7.07 -10.79 -8.38
C GLY A 68 -6.74 -9.33 -8.70
N THR A 69 -5.98 -9.04 -9.77
CA THR A 69 -5.76 -7.63 -10.15
C THR A 69 -7.04 -7.03 -10.72
N PRO A 70 -7.47 -5.84 -10.26
CA PRO A 70 -8.58 -5.13 -10.86
C PRO A 70 -8.28 -4.68 -12.29
N VAL A 71 -9.28 -4.17 -12.99
CA VAL A 71 -9.11 -3.64 -14.35
C VAL A 71 -8.29 -2.35 -14.29
N ASP A 72 -7.16 -2.31 -14.99
CA ASP A 72 -6.32 -1.11 -15.11
C ASP A 72 -7.11 0.09 -15.66
N GLY A 73 -6.83 1.29 -15.13
CA GLY A 73 -7.53 2.51 -15.50
C GLY A 73 -8.93 2.69 -14.88
N THR A 74 -9.41 1.72 -14.10
CA THR A 74 -10.69 1.86 -13.37
C THR A 74 -10.64 3.02 -12.39
N ILE A 75 -11.66 3.89 -12.40
CA ILE A 75 -11.82 4.95 -11.40
C ILE A 75 -12.58 4.41 -10.18
N VAL A 76 -12.01 4.63 -9.00
CA VAL A 76 -12.52 4.19 -7.70
C VAL A 76 -12.68 5.40 -6.80
N THR A 77 -13.90 5.61 -6.29
CA THR A 77 -14.19 6.68 -5.33
C THR A 77 -14.60 6.06 -3.99
N PHE A 78 -13.92 6.43 -2.91
CA PHE A 78 -14.34 6.04 -1.58
C PHE A 78 -15.36 7.03 -1.03
N LEU A 79 -16.49 6.49 -0.58
CA LEU A 79 -17.60 7.23 -0.03
C LEU A 79 -17.71 6.94 1.47
N ASP A 80 -17.92 7.98 2.27
CA ASP A 80 -18.15 7.83 3.70
C ASP A 80 -19.62 7.43 3.93
N HIS A 81 -19.83 6.18 4.35
CA HIS A 81 -21.14 5.60 4.62
C HIS A 81 -21.40 5.40 6.12
N ARG A 82 -20.61 6.04 6.98
CA ARG A 82 -20.70 5.84 8.42
C ARG A 82 -21.97 6.40 9.04
N ASP A 83 -22.46 5.70 10.05
CA ASP A 83 -23.42 6.22 11.01
C ASP A 83 -22.75 7.21 11.99
N PRO A 84 -23.49 8.19 12.53
CA PRO A 84 -22.98 9.07 13.58
C PRO A 84 -22.48 8.27 14.79
N GLY A 85 -21.18 8.38 15.10
CA GLY A 85 -20.53 7.64 16.19
C GLY A 85 -19.64 6.48 15.73
N ASP A 86 -19.64 6.13 14.45
CA ASP A 86 -18.74 5.12 13.90
C ASP A 86 -17.31 5.69 13.69
N THR A 87 -16.33 4.92 14.17
CA THR A 87 -14.89 5.19 14.06
C THR A 87 -14.26 4.72 12.74
N THR A 88 -15.03 4.16 11.81
CA THR A 88 -14.53 3.59 10.54
C THR A 88 -14.19 4.69 9.51
N HIS A 89 -13.03 5.32 9.65
CA HIS A 89 -12.62 6.40 8.74
C HIS A 89 -12.27 5.90 7.34
N LEU A 90 -12.51 6.76 6.34
CA LEU A 90 -11.93 6.55 5.01
C LEU A 90 -10.41 6.40 5.09
N PRO A 91 -9.80 5.57 4.22
CA PRO A 91 -8.36 5.46 4.13
C PRO A 91 -7.71 6.82 3.91
N ASP A 92 -6.68 7.13 4.71
CA ASP A 92 -5.91 8.35 4.55
C ASP A 92 -5.14 8.28 3.20
N PRO A 93 -5.37 9.24 2.29
CA PRO A 93 -4.76 9.25 0.96
C PRO A 93 -3.23 9.17 0.98
N ARG A 94 -2.59 9.55 2.09
CA ARG A 94 -1.12 9.51 2.24
C ARG A 94 -0.58 8.08 2.23
N PHE A 95 -1.27 7.12 2.86
CA PHE A 95 -0.82 5.73 2.87
C PHE A 95 -0.96 5.08 1.49
N LEU A 96 -2.01 5.44 0.75
CA LEU A 96 -2.19 4.98 -0.64
C LEU A 96 -1.09 5.52 -1.55
N ARG A 97 -0.72 6.80 -1.41
CA ARG A 97 0.43 7.35 -2.16
C ARG A 97 1.74 6.69 -1.80
N LEU A 98 1.95 6.35 -0.53
CA LEU A 98 3.13 5.61 -0.10
C LEU A 98 3.17 4.22 -0.75
N HIS A 99 2.06 3.49 -0.73
CA HIS A 99 1.94 2.18 -1.39
C HIS A 99 2.23 2.28 -2.89
N ALA A 100 1.61 3.24 -3.59
CA ALA A 100 1.84 3.46 -5.02
C ALA A 100 3.29 3.83 -5.36
N ALA A 101 3.94 4.64 -4.52
CA ALA A 101 5.36 4.97 -4.70
C ALA A 101 6.26 3.73 -4.55
N VAL A 102 5.97 2.88 -3.55
CA VAL A 102 6.69 1.61 -3.35
C VAL A 102 6.45 0.67 -4.53
N ALA A 103 5.20 0.49 -4.97
CA ALA A 103 4.86 -0.32 -6.15
C ALA A 103 5.65 0.14 -7.39
N GLY A 104 5.65 1.45 -7.65
CA GLY A 104 6.42 2.03 -8.75
C GLY A 104 7.93 1.72 -8.66
N ILE A 105 8.54 1.86 -7.48
CA ILE A 105 9.97 1.56 -7.28
C ILE A 105 10.27 0.07 -7.52
N ILE A 106 9.45 -0.81 -6.96
CA ILE A 106 9.60 -2.26 -7.08
C ILE A 106 9.58 -2.69 -8.56
N HIS A 107 8.60 -2.20 -9.31
CA HIS A 107 8.42 -2.57 -10.71
C HIS A 107 9.42 -1.88 -11.65
N MET A 108 9.78 -0.61 -11.40
CA MET A 108 10.84 0.05 -12.19
C MET A 108 12.23 -0.57 -11.96
N SER A 109 12.47 -1.17 -10.80
CA SER A 109 13.75 -1.83 -10.48
C SER A 109 13.81 -3.30 -10.90
N GLY A 110 12.72 -3.88 -11.40
CA GLY A 110 12.62 -5.31 -11.70
C GLY A 110 12.68 -6.21 -10.45
N ALA A 111 12.49 -5.65 -9.25
CA ALA A 111 12.60 -6.37 -7.98
C ALA A 111 11.28 -7.05 -7.54
N ALA A 112 10.24 -6.98 -8.37
CA ALA A 112 8.89 -7.46 -8.07
C ALA A 112 8.87 -8.94 -7.63
N GLU A 113 9.45 -9.84 -8.44
CA GLU A 113 9.46 -11.27 -8.14
C GLU A 113 10.21 -11.61 -6.84
N TYR A 114 11.34 -10.94 -6.61
CA TYR A 114 12.16 -11.14 -5.41
C TYR A 114 11.40 -10.71 -4.14
N ILE A 115 10.75 -9.54 -4.19
CA ILE A 115 10.00 -9.01 -3.05
C ILE A 115 8.73 -9.82 -2.82
N ALA A 116 8.02 -10.23 -3.88
CA ALA A 116 6.83 -11.07 -3.78
C ALA A 116 7.14 -12.42 -3.13
N LYS A 117 8.21 -13.10 -3.58
CA LYS A 117 8.66 -14.36 -2.97
C LYS A 117 9.04 -14.18 -1.51
N TYR A 118 9.78 -13.13 -1.19
CA TYR A 118 10.18 -12.85 0.19
C TYR A 118 8.99 -12.49 1.09
N LEU A 119 7.98 -11.76 0.58
CA LEU A 119 6.73 -11.49 1.28
C LEU A 119 5.92 -12.77 1.54
N GLN A 120 5.88 -13.67 0.56
CA GLN A 120 5.26 -14.98 0.70
C GLN A 120 5.98 -15.83 1.74
N ASP A 121 7.32 -15.92 1.66
CA ASP A 121 8.14 -16.63 2.63
C ASP A 121 7.92 -16.04 4.04
N LEU A 122 7.86 -14.72 4.21
CA LEU A 122 7.56 -14.10 5.50
C LEU A 122 6.17 -14.46 6.06
N ARG A 123 5.16 -14.63 5.20
CA ARG A 123 3.81 -15.08 5.60
C ARG A 123 3.82 -16.55 6.01
N GLU A 124 4.57 -17.39 5.31
CA GLU A 124 4.65 -18.83 5.55
C GLU A 124 5.56 -19.16 6.74
N THR A 125 6.60 -18.36 6.98
CA THR A 125 7.62 -18.61 8.04
C THR A 125 7.25 -18.00 9.39
N ARG A 126 6.28 -17.08 9.46
CA ARG A 126 5.82 -16.48 10.73
C ARG A 126 4.46 -17.03 11.14
N VAL A 127 4.45 -17.77 12.25
CA VAL A 127 3.35 -17.74 13.21
C VAL A 127 2.98 -16.27 13.39
N LEU A 128 1.79 -15.90 12.92
CA LEU A 128 1.30 -14.54 12.88
C LEU A 128 1.52 -13.88 14.24
N ALA A 129 2.19 -12.73 14.27
CA ALA A 129 1.93 -11.81 15.36
C ALA A 129 0.41 -11.55 15.33
N THR A 130 -0.24 -11.75 16.47
CA THR A 130 -1.69 -11.68 16.63
C THR A 130 -2.31 -10.33 16.24
N ASP A 131 -1.49 -9.35 15.88
CA ASP A 131 -1.84 -7.98 15.54
C ASP A 131 -1.78 -7.64 14.04
N GLY A 132 -1.43 -8.60 13.16
CA GLY A 132 -1.47 -8.41 11.71
C GLY A 132 -0.40 -7.46 11.15
N GLY A 133 0.54 -6.98 11.96
CA GLY A 133 1.62 -6.11 11.53
C GLY A 133 2.66 -6.90 10.74
N THR A 134 2.54 -6.97 9.42
CA THR A 134 3.70 -7.28 8.58
C THR A 134 4.54 -6.01 8.48
N PRO A 135 5.75 -5.95 9.05
CA PRO A 135 6.53 -4.72 9.05
C PRO A 135 7.18 -4.57 7.68
N ILE A 136 6.47 -3.89 6.78
CA ILE A 136 7.00 -3.35 5.52
C ILE A 136 8.29 -2.53 5.76
N MET A 137 8.46 -2.01 6.98
CA MET A 137 9.67 -1.35 7.49
C MET A 137 10.86 -2.28 7.71
N THR A 138 10.65 -3.53 8.14
CA THR A 138 11.76 -4.51 8.25
C THR A 138 12.20 -4.98 6.86
N LEU A 139 11.27 -5.07 5.91
CA LEU A 139 11.49 -5.46 4.51
C LEU A 139 12.49 -4.57 3.76
N LEU A 140 12.47 -3.24 3.98
CA LEU A 140 13.35 -2.32 3.25
C LEU A 140 14.69 -2.05 3.97
N THR A 141 14.75 -2.30 5.29
CA THR A 141 15.97 -2.08 6.09
C THR A 141 17.03 -3.17 5.82
N VAL A 142 16.62 -4.41 5.52
CA VAL A 142 17.57 -5.51 5.25
C VAL A 142 18.26 -5.35 3.89
N HIS A 143 17.61 -4.77 2.87
CA HIS A 143 18.23 -4.57 1.56
C HIS A 143 19.22 -3.38 1.50
N SER A 144 19.19 -2.49 2.51
CA SER A 144 20.13 -1.36 2.61
C SER A 144 21.36 -1.64 3.48
N LEU A 145 21.47 -2.85 4.04
CA LEU A 145 22.61 -3.27 4.87
C LEU A 145 23.55 -4.31 4.21
N ASN A 146 23.25 -4.77 2.98
CA ASN A 146 24.10 -5.73 2.25
C ASN A 146 25.04 -5.09 1.20
N LYS A 147 25.43 -3.84 1.41
CA LYS A 147 26.61 -3.26 0.75
C LYS A 147 27.58 -2.71 1.77
N VAL A 148 28.35 -3.62 2.39
CA VAL A 148 29.75 -3.41 2.77
C VAL A 148 30.50 -4.68 2.44
#